data_AF-A0A7V8VKS2-F1
#
_entry.id   AF-A0A7V8VKS2-F1
#
_cell.length_a   1.000
_cell.length_b   1.000
_cell.length_c   1.000
_cell.angle_alpha   90.00
_cell.angle_beta   90.00
_cell.angle_gamma   90.00
#
_symmetry.space_group_name_H-M   'P 1'
#
loop_
_entity.id
_entity.type
_entity.pdbx_description
1 polymer ?
#
loop_
_entity_poly.entity_id
_entity_poly.type
_entity_poly.pdbx_seq_one_letter_code
_entity_poly.pdbx_strand_id
1 'polypeptide(L)'
;MPDFKDQIRKRLESFDLSPMREHEIIEELSQHLEDQYEQNLRGATTEDEACRAVLLSLDEINLLGPELKRVERRADEDPVAWGTERKSNMFGDLGQDFRYGLRMLIRSPSFTIIAVLALALGIGANSAIFSVVNTVLLRPLPYKNPDALMMVWEEATHLEFPDNTPSPANFLDWREQNTVFEGMAAMAQRSFNLTGVGEPERYDGRR
;
A
#
# COMPACT_ATOMS: atom_id res chain seq x y z
N MET A 1 -59.86 24.61 -11.66
CA MET A 1 -58.63 24.79 -10.87
C MET A 1 -57.86 25.97 -11.44
N PRO A 2 -57.33 26.86 -10.61
CA PRO A 2 -56.46 27.94 -11.07
C PRO A 2 -55.21 27.36 -11.73
N ASP A 3 -54.80 27.89 -12.87
CA ASP A 3 -53.57 27.45 -13.55
C ASP A 3 -52.36 28.12 -12.90
N PHE A 4 -51.83 27.48 -11.84
CA PHE A 4 -50.67 27.97 -11.11
C PHE A 4 -49.36 27.71 -11.87
N LYS A 5 -49.29 26.67 -12.70
CA LYS A 5 -48.09 26.32 -13.48
C LYS A 5 -47.74 27.40 -14.49
N ASP A 6 -48.72 27.91 -15.22
CA ASP A 6 -48.51 28.98 -16.20
C ASP A 6 -48.14 30.33 -15.55
N GLN A 7 -48.62 30.60 -14.34
CA GLN A 7 -48.28 31.80 -13.59
C GLN A 7 -46.86 31.75 -13.02
N ILE A 8 -46.41 30.58 -12.56
CA ILE A 8 -45.04 30.37 -12.08
C ILE A 8 -44.06 30.44 -13.26
N ARG A 9 -44.37 29.81 -14.40
CA ARG A 9 -43.53 29.84 -15.61
C ARG A 9 -43.25 31.27 -16.09
N LYS A 10 -44.29 32.09 -16.26
CA LYS A 10 -44.13 33.50 -16.69
C LYS A 10 -43.28 34.33 -15.74
N ARG A 11 -43.23 33.97 -14.45
CA ARG A 11 -42.40 34.65 -13.45
C ARG A 11 -40.96 34.14 -13.46
N LEU A 12 -40.77 32.84 -13.65
CA LEU A 12 -39.45 32.19 -13.75
C LEU A 12 -38.72 32.51 -15.05
N GLU A 13 -39.40 32.84 -16.14
CA GLU A 13 -38.79 33.31 -17.40
C GLU A 13 -37.87 34.53 -17.21
N SER A 14 -38.08 35.33 -16.16
CA SER A 14 -37.20 36.47 -15.83
C SER A 14 -35.89 36.07 -15.14
N PHE A 15 -35.79 34.83 -14.70
CA PHE A 15 -34.62 34.23 -14.09
C PHE A 15 -33.95 33.31 -15.12
N ASP A 16 -32.70 33.61 -15.48
CA ASP A 16 -31.88 32.86 -16.43
C ASP A 16 -31.45 31.49 -15.85
N LEU A 17 -32.44 30.61 -15.63
CA LEU A 17 -32.30 29.28 -15.01
C LEU A 17 -32.14 28.20 -16.09
N SER A 18 -31.46 27.11 -15.75
CA SER A 18 -31.40 25.93 -16.62
C SER A 18 -32.80 25.33 -16.86
N PRO A 19 -33.15 24.90 -18.09
CA PRO A 19 -34.47 24.35 -18.43
C PRO A 19 -34.92 23.20 -17.54
N MET A 20 -33.98 22.35 -17.08
CA MET A 20 -34.30 21.22 -16.22
C MET A 20 -34.64 21.68 -14.79
N ARG A 21 -33.98 22.74 -14.31
CA ARG A 21 -34.20 23.29 -12.99
C ARG A 21 -35.46 24.14 -12.92
N GLU A 22 -35.72 24.90 -13.99
CA GLU A 22 -36.97 25.63 -14.16
C GLU A 22 -38.17 24.68 -14.07
N HIS A 23 -38.11 23.53 -14.76
CA HIS A 23 -39.17 22.53 -14.71
C HIS A 23 -39.39 21.95 -13.30
N GLU A 24 -38.31 21.61 -12.59
CA GLU A 24 -38.36 21.08 -11.22
C GLU A 24 -39.01 22.08 -10.26
N ILE A 25 -38.61 23.36 -10.33
CA ILE A 25 -39.14 24.44 -9.49
C ILE A 25 -40.63 24.69 -9.81
N ILE A 26 -41.02 24.66 -11.09
CA ILE A 26 -42.42 24.80 -11.50
C ILE A 26 -43.28 23.69 -10.91
N GLU A 27 -42.85 22.43 -11.00
CA GLU A 27 -43.61 21.29 -10.46
C GLU A 27 -43.75 21.42 -8.94
N GLU A 28 -42.66 21.58 -8.21
CA GLU A 28 -42.67 21.60 -6.75
C GLU A 28 -43.51 22.78 -6.19
N LEU A 29 -43.35 23.98 -6.74
CA LEU A 29 -44.13 25.14 -6.31
C LEU A 29 -45.60 25.03 -6.70
N SER A 30 -45.91 24.49 -7.88
CA SER A 30 -47.30 24.31 -8.29
C SER A 30 -48.04 23.37 -7.35
N GLN A 31 -47.39 22.25 -6.96
CA GLN A 31 -47.96 21.29 -6.03
C GLN A 31 -48.17 21.90 -4.65
N HIS A 32 -47.20 22.68 -4.15
CA HIS A 32 -47.32 23.34 -2.86
C HIS A 32 -48.49 24.35 -2.81
N LEU A 33 -48.69 25.12 -3.87
CA LEU A 33 -49.78 26.11 -3.94
C LEU A 33 -51.15 25.45 -4.10
N GLU A 34 -51.20 24.33 -4.83
CA GLU A 34 -52.40 23.52 -4.99
C GLU A 34 -52.82 22.91 -3.64
N ASP A 35 -51.86 22.39 -2.87
CA ASP A 35 -52.07 21.91 -1.50
C ASP A 35 -52.58 23.01 -0.56
N GLN A 36 -51.99 24.22 -0.62
CA GLN A 36 -52.45 25.37 0.17
C GLN A 36 -53.86 25.83 -0.22
N TYR A 37 -54.16 25.84 -1.52
CA TYR A 37 -55.48 26.19 -2.04
C TYR A 37 -56.54 25.21 -1.53
N GLU A 38 -56.27 23.91 -1.56
CA GLU A 38 -57.17 22.89 -1.01
C GLU A 38 -57.37 23.03 0.51
N GLN A 39 -56.30 23.33 1.25
CA GLN A 39 -56.40 23.53 2.70
C GLN A 39 -57.24 24.75 3.07
N ASN A 40 -57.10 25.85 2.35
CA ASN A 40 -57.87 27.08 2.57
C ASN A 40 -59.36 26.89 2.24
N LEU A 41 -59.68 26.10 1.22
CA LEU A 41 -61.07 25.71 0.91
C LEU A 41 -61.71 24.87 2.01
N ARG A 42 -60.95 23.97 2.64
CA ARG A 42 -61.44 23.18 3.79
C ARG A 42 -61.69 24.03 5.04
N GLY A 43 -61.04 25.18 5.15
CA GLY A 43 -61.15 26.13 6.27
C GLY A 43 -62.36 27.07 6.25
N ALA A 44 -63.37 26.82 5.40
CA ALA A 44 -64.57 27.67 5.21
C ALA A 44 -64.30 29.08 4.67
N THR A 45 -63.22 29.24 3.90
CA THR A 45 -62.92 30.48 3.16
C THR A 45 -63.59 30.42 1.77
N THR A 46 -64.03 31.56 1.25
CA THR A 46 -64.67 31.65 -0.08
C THR A 46 -63.62 31.40 -1.17
N GLU A 47 -63.99 30.75 -2.29
CA GLU A 47 -63.06 30.40 -3.40
C GLU A 47 -62.16 31.58 -3.84
N ASP A 48 -62.74 32.78 -3.94
CA ASP A 48 -62.02 34.00 -4.32
C ASP A 48 -60.99 34.47 -3.29
N GLU A 49 -61.28 34.29 -1.99
CA GLU A 49 -60.37 34.65 -0.91
C GLU A 49 -59.22 33.65 -0.78
N ALA A 50 -59.50 32.35 -0.96
CA ALA A 50 -58.48 31.31 -0.98
C ALA A 50 -57.51 31.50 -2.15
N CYS A 51 -58.02 31.82 -3.34
CA CYS A 51 -57.19 32.12 -4.51
C CYS A 51 -56.33 33.38 -4.27
N ARG A 52 -56.92 34.43 -3.70
CA ARG A 52 -56.20 35.68 -3.42
C ARG A 52 -55.09 35.52 -2.37
N ALA A 53 -55.30 34.71 -1.33
CA ALA A 53 -54.29 34.44 -0.31
C ALA A 53 -53.07 33.70 -0.88
N VAL A 54 -53.32 32.70 -1.74
CA VAL A 54 -52.26 31.91 -2.41
C VAL A 54 -51.49 32.77 -3.43
N LEU A 55 -52.15 33.69 -4.12
CA LEU A 55 -51.47 34.62 -5.02
C LEU A 55 -50.59 35.65 -4.29
N LEU A 56 -50.90 35.99 -3.04
CA LEU A 56 -50.07 36.87 -2.22
C LEU A 56 -48.81 36.18 -1.69
N SER A 57 -48.87 34.88 -1.34
CA SER A 57 -47.67 34.12 -0.94
C SER A 57 -46.71 33.91 -2.12
N LEU A 58 -47.22 33.86 -3.35
CA LEU A 58 -46.42 33.88 -4.57
C LEU A 58 -45.59 35.17 -4.77
N ASP A 59 -46.00 36.30 -4.20
CA ASP A 59 -45.24 37.55 -4.30
C ASP A 59 -44.03 37.59 -3.34
N GLU A 60 -44.04 36.81 -2.25
CA GLU A 60 -42.84 36.64 -1.40
C GLU A 60 -41.72 35.89 -2.13
N ILE A 61 -42.06 35.02 -3.08
CA ILE A 61 -41.07 34.30 -3.91
C ILE A 61 -40.29 35.27 -4.83
N ASN A 62 -40.88 36.39 -5.26
CA ASN A 62 -40.16 37.43 -6.01
C ASN A 62 -39.01 38.05 -5.20
N LEU A 63 -39.07 38.06 -3.86
CA LEU A 63 -37.98 38.54 -3.01
C LEU A 63 -36.83 37.53 -2.89
N LEU A 64 -37.04 36.26 -3.23
CA LEU A 64 -36.05 35.18 -3.10
C LEU A 64 -35.18 34.98 -4.36
N GLY A 65 -35.53 35.63 -5.47
CA GLY A 65 -34.79 35.58 -6.74
C GLY A 65 -33.27 35.80 -6.62
N PRO A 66 -32.80 36.82 -5.86
CA PRO A 66 -31.37 37.04 -5.65
C PRO A 66 -30.67 35.93 -4.84
N GLU A 67 -31.38 35.28 -3.91
CA GLU A 67 -30.85 34.19 -3.08
C GLU A 67 -30.78 32.87 -3.87
N LEU A 68 -31.78 32.59 -4.73
CA LEU A 68 -31.76 31.43 -5.64
C LEU A 68 -30.55 31.47 -6.57
N LYS A 69 -30.25 32.64 -7.15
CA LYS A 69 -29.07 32.84 -8.00
C LYS A 69 -27.75 32.67 -7.23
N ARG A 70 -27.74 32.98 -5.93
CA ARG A 70 -26.56 32.81 -5.05
C ARG A 70 -26.34 31.34 -4.69
N VAL A 71 -27.42 30.58 -4.49
CA VAL A 71 -27.37 29.13 -4.24
C VAL A 71 -26.93 28.38 -5.51
N GLU A 72 -27.43 28.76 -6.68
CA GLU A 72 -27.03 28.16 -7.97
C GLU A 72 -25.53 28.35 -8.24
N ARG A 73 -25.01 29.57 -8.03
CA ARG A 73 -23.58 29.86 -8.18
C ARG A 73 -22.70 29.03 -7.23
N ARG A 74 -23.23 28.63 -6.07
CA ARG A 74 -22.53 27.77 -5.11
C ARG A 74 -22.60 26.28 -5.47
N ALA A 75 -23.71 25.84 -6.07
CA ALA A 75 -23.88 24.47 -6.55
C ALA A 75 -22.96 24.16 -7.75
N ASP A 76 -22.69 25.15 -8.61
CA ASP A 76 -21.68 25.04 -9.67
C ASP A 76 -20.24 24.96 -9.14
N GLU A 77 -19.99 25.39 -7.90
CA GLU A 77 -18.65 25.46 -7.28
C GLU A 77 -18.24 24.23 -6.48
N ASP A 78 -19.08 23.18 -6.37
CA ASP A 78 -18.72 21.91 -5.72
C ASP A 78 -18.31 20.83 -6.74
N PRO A 79 -17.03 20.73 -7.17
CA PRO A 79 -16.59 19.63 -8.00
C PRO A 79 -16.21 18.45 -7.10
N VAL A 80 -17.19 17.80 -6.46
CA VAL A 80 -17.03 16.39 -6.07
C VAL A 80 -17.65 15.53 -7.16
N ALA A 81 -17.10 15.67 -8.38
CA ALA A 81 -17.42 14.82 -9.51
C ALA A 81 -16.71 13.47 -9.37
N TRP A 82 -17.39 12.48 -8.82
CA TRP A 82 -16.95 11.09 -8.90
C TRP A 82 -17.02 10.64 -10.38
N GLY A 83 -15.86 10.36 -10.99
CA GLY A 83 -15.81 9.62 -12.25
C GLY A 83 -15.54 10.40 -13.55
N THR A 84 -15.01 11.62 -13.49
CA THR A 84 -14.36 12.20 -14.70
C THR A 84 -12.86 11.92 -14.64
N GLU A 85 -12.35 11.27 -15.68
CA GLU A 85 -10.93 11.00 -15.90
C GLU A 85 -10.13 12.32 -15.95
N ARG A 86 -9.80 12.86 -14.79
CA ARG A 86 -8.73 13.83 -14.67
C ARG A 86 -7.48 13.06 -15.07
N LYS A 87 -6.84 13.43 -16.19
CA LYS A 87 -5.45 13.06 -16.49
C LYS A 87 -4.59 13.59 -15.33
N SER A 88 -4.58 12.84 -14.24
CA SER A 88 -3.65 12.98 -13.14
C SER A 88 -2.28 12.81 -13.78
N ASN A 89 -1.45 13.84 -13.66
CA ASN A 89 -0.02 13.67 -13.90
C ASN A 89 0.46 12.75 -12.79
N MET A 90 0.41 11.43 -13.01
CA MET A 90 0.72 10.41 -12.02
C MET A 90 2.06 10.69 -11.31
N PHE A 91 3.03 11.26 -12.04
CA PHE A 91 4.34 11.66 -11.51
C PHE A 91 4.30 12.92 -10.62
N GLY A 92 3.44 13.90 -10.93
CA GLY A 92 3.24 15.08 -10.11
C GLY A 92 2.53 14.75 -8.80
N ASP A 93 1.52 13.88 -8.89
CA ASP A 93 0.77 13.39 -7.73
C ASP A 93 1.67 12.51 -6.84
N LEU A 94 2.49 11.61 -7.42
CA LEU A 94 3.47 10.82 -6.66
C LEU A 94 4.48 11.69 -5.90
N GLY A 95 5.00 12.75 -6.55
CA GLY A 95 5.97 13.65 -5.93
C GLY A 95 5.37 14.45 -4.78
N GLN A 96 4.11 14.88 -4.94
CA GLN A 96 3.36 15.54 -3.89
C GLN A 96 3.11 14.59 -2.70
N ASP A 97 2.71 13.36 -2.97
CA ASP A 97 2.46 12.34 -1.96
C ASP A 97 3.74 11.95 -1.20
N PHE A 98 4.85 11.78 -1.92
CA PHE A 98 6.15 11.51 -1.29
C PHE A 98 6.60 12.64 -0.36
N ARG A 99 6.48 13.90 -0.82
CA ARG A 99 6.81 15.07 0.00
C ARG A 99 5.90 15.18 1.23
N TYR A 100 4.62 14.86 1.06
CA TYR A 100 3.66 14.84 2.15
C TYR A 100 3.99 13.76 3.18
N GLY A 101 4.30 12.55 2.72
CA GLY A 101 4.76 11.43 3.56
C GLY A 101 6.03 11.78 4.33
N LEU A 102 7.04 12.35 3.67
CA LEU A 102 8.28 12.76 4.34
C LEU A 102 8.02 13.81 5.42
N ARG A 103 7.17 14.80 5.14
CA ARG A 103 6.76 15.81 6.13
C ARG A 103 6.03 15.18 7.31
N MET A 104 5.22 14.16 7.07
CA MET A 104 4.52 13.42 8.13
C MET A 104 5.51 12.69 9.03
N LEU A 105 6.50 11.99 8.45
CA LEU A 105 7.55 11.30 9.21
C LEU A 105 8.38 12.27 10.09
N ILE A 106 8.70 13.46 9.57
CA ILE A 106 9.42 14.49 10.34
C ILE A 106 8.56 15.04 11.48
N ARG A 107 7.23 15.10 11.31
CA ARG A 107 6.29 15.56 12.34
C ARG A 107 6.05 14.54 13.45
N SER A 108 6.31 13.26 13.22
CA SER A 108 6.12 12.15 14.18
C SER A 108 7.43 11.42 14.51
N PRO A 109 8.43 12.12 15.10
CA PRO A 109 9.79 11.61 15.22
C PRO A 109 9.90 10.29 16.02
N SER A 110 9.11 10.11 17.08
CA SER A 110 9.16 8.90 17.91
C SER A 110 8.76 7.64 17.14
N PHE A 111 7.69 7.72 16.35
CA PHE A 111 7.24 6.60 15.52
C PHE A 111 8.24 6.32 14.40
N THR A 112 8.72 7.38 13.73
CA THR A 112 9.70 7.27 12.64
C THR A 112 10.99 6.61 13.11
N ILE A 113 11.51 6.95 14.29
CA ILE A 113 12.73 6.35 14.84
C ILE A 113 12.54 4.84 15.06
N ILE A 114 11.43 4.42 15.68
CA ILE A 114 11.15 3.00 15.93
C ILE A 114 11.03 2.24 14.61
N ALA A 115 10.29 2.79 13.64
CA ALA A 115 10.13 2.20 12.31
C ALA A 115 11.47 2.05 11.59
N VAL A 116 12.33 3.09 11.63
CA VAL A 116 13.67 3.05 11.03
C VAL A 116 14.56 2.01 11.71
N LEU A 117 14.54 1.92 13.04
CA LEU A 117 15.32 0.92 13.78
C LEU A 117 14.86 -0.52 13.45
N ALA A 118 13.55 -0.76 13.38
CA ALA A 118 13.01 -2.05 13.01
C ALA A 118 13.40 -2.46 11.58
N LEU A 119 13.30 -1.52 10.63
CA LEU A 119 13.75 -1.73 9.25
C LEU A 119 15.25 -1.99 9.18
N ALA A 120 16.06 -1.18 9.87
CA ALA A 120 17.51 -1.34 9.90
C ALA A 120 17.93 -2.70 10.47
N LEU A 121 17.29 -3.14 11.56
CA LEU A 121 17.52 -4.46 12.14
C LEU A 121 17.12 -5.59 11.19
N GLY A 122 15.94 -5.53 10.57
CA GLY A 122 15.49 -6.56 9.63
C GLY A 122 16.40 -6.68 8.41
N ILE A 123 16.75 -5.56 7.80
CA ILE A 123 17.65 -5.52 6.62
C ILE A 123 19.06 -5.95 7.02
N GLY A 124 19.57 -5.44 8.14
CA GLY A 124 20.91 -5.71 8.63
C GLY A 124 21.12 -7.17 9.05
N ALA A 125 20.16 -7.75 9.78
CA ALA A 125 20.22 -9.13 10.21
C ALA A 125 20.22 -10.10 9.02
N ASN A 126 19.33 -9.89 8.05
CA ASN A 126 19.30 -10.71 6.84
C ASN A 126 20.62 -10.58 6.07
N SER A 127 21.10 -9.35 5.88
CA SER A 127 22.36 -9.10 5.17
C SER A 127 23.57 -9.73 5.89
N ALA A 128 23.61 -9.68 7.23
CA ALA A 128 24.68 -10.27 8.03
C ALA A 128 24.70 -11.80 7.93
N ILE A 129 23.53 -12.45 8.03
CA ILE A 129 23.40 -13.90 7.88
C ILE A 129 23.91 -14.32 6.49
N PHE A 130 23.43 -13.67 5.42
CA PHE A 130 23.87 -14.00 4.06
C PHE A 130 25.34 -13.68 3.83
N SER A 131 25.89 -12.63 4.45
CA SER A 131 27.32 -12.32 4.38
C SER A 131 28.18 -13.39 5.03
N VAL A 132 27.79 -13.88 6.22
CA VAL A 132 28.51 -14.96 6.91
C VAL A 132 28.39 -16.26 6.14
N VAL A 133 27.19 -16.63 5.71
CA VAL A 133 26.96 -17.82 4.86
C VAL A 133 27.82 -17.72 3.60
N ASN A 134 27.82 -16.57 2.92
CA ASN A 134 28.63 -16.39 1.73
C ASN A 134 30.13 -16.51 2.02
N THR A 135 30.60 -16.05 3.17
CA THR A 135 32.04 -16.07 3.52
C THR A 135 32.50 -17.43 4.01
N VAL A 136 31.66 -18.16 4.74
CA VAL A 136 32.00 -19.42 5.41
C VAL A 136 31.64 -20.63 4.56
N LEU A 137 30.48 -20.61 3.90
CA LEU A 137 29.95 -21.75 3.15
C LEU A 137 30.17 -21.63 1.63
N LEU A 138 30.08 -20.42 1.07
CA LEU A 138 30.05 -20.24 -0.39
C LEU A 138 31.33 -19.65 -0.98
N ARG A 139 32.18 -19.02 -0.18
CA ARG A 139 33.46 -18.54 -0.67
C ARG A 139 34.29 -19.78 -0.96
N PRO A 140 34.59 -20.09 -2.24
CA PRO A 140 35.33 -21.28 -2.57
C PRO A 140 36.63 -21.22 -1.77
N LEU A 141 36.95 -22.31 -1.07
CA LEU A 141 38.25 -22.49 -0.46
C LEU A 141 39.31 -22.04 -1.49
N PRO A 142 40.39 -21.33 -1.08
CA PRO A 142 41.33 -20.67 -1.98
C PRO A 142 42.23 -21.66 -2.74
N TYR A 143 41.63 -22.66 -3.37
CA TYR A 143 42.22 -23.59 -4.30
C TYR A 143 41.93 -23.10 -5.72
N LYS A 144 42.91 -23.24 -6.61
CA LYS A 144 42.80 -22.75 -7.99
C LYS A 144 41.60 -23.33 -8.74
N ASN A 145 41.25 -24.59 -8.46
CA ASN A 145 40.16 -25.33 -9.09
C ASN A 145 39.31 -26.04 -8.01
N PRO A 146 38.33 -25.37 -7.39
CA PRO A 146 37.51 -25.95 -6.32
C PRO A 146 36.66 -27.15 -6.81
N ASP A 147 36.19 -27.13 -8.06
CA ASP A 147 35.38 -28.21 -8.64
C ASP A 147 36.16 -29.51 -8.89
N ALA A 148 37.49 -29.46 -8.84
CA ALA A 148 38.37 -30.61 -9.01
C ALA A 148 38.71 -31.30 -7.67
N LEU A 149 38.20 -30.80 -6.54
CA LEU A 149 38.44 -31.37 -5.21
C LEU A 149 37.40 -32.46 -4.92
N MET A 150 37.88 -33.66 -4.57
CA MET A 150 37.02 -34.77 -4.14
C MET A 150 37.52 -35.36 -2.83
N MET A 151 36.58 -35.80 -1.99
CA MET A 151 36.85 -36.60 -0.80
C MET A 151 36.74 -38.08 -1.18
N VAL A 152 37.75 -38.88 -0.83
CA VAL A 152 37.80 -40.33 -1.06
C VAL A 152 37.76 -41.03 0.29
N TRP A 153 36.86 -42.00 0.43
CA TRP A 153 36.66 -42.81 1.63
C TRP A 153 36.92 -44.29 1.34
N GLU A 154 37.27 -45.04 2.38
CA GLU A 154 37.32 -46.50 2.31
C GLU A 154 35.92 -47.06 2.53
N GLU A 155 35.46 -47.94 1.63
CA GLU A 155 34.14 -48.56 1.76
C GLU A 155 34.21 -49.66 2.84
N ALA A 156 33.62 -49.40 4.01
CA ALA A 156 33.48 -50.38 5.08
C ALA A 156 32.00 -50.66 5.42
N THR A 157 31.16 -50.74 4.38
CA THR A 157 29.72 -51.05 4.50
C THR A 157 29.45 -52.33 5.31
N HIS A 158 30.37 -53.31 5.25
CA HIS A 158 30.31 -54.55 6.02
C HIS A 158 30.46 -54.37 7.55
N LEU A 159 30.95 -53.20 8.01
CA LEU A 159 31.06 -52.80 9.41
C LEU A 159 30.04 -51.71 9.78
N GLU A 160 29.05 -51.43 8.92
CA GLU A 160 28.09 -50.33 9.06
C GLU A 160 28.73 -48.93 9.00
N PHE A 161 29.94 -48.82 8.45
CA PHE A 161 30.66 -47.56 8.23
C PHE A 161 30.96 -47.35 6.73
N PRO A 162 29.98 -46.88 5.93
CA PRO A 162 30.16 -46.75 4.48
C PRO A 162 31.27 -45.77 4.09
N ASP A 163 31.46 -44.68 4.84
CA ASP A 163 32.53 -43.70 4.64
C ASP A 163 33.60 -43.82 5.72
N ASN A 164 34.48 -44.81 5.60
CA ASN A 164 35.55 -45.03 6.58
C ASN A 164 36.84 -44.27 6.20
N THR A 165 37.59 -43.84 7.22
CA THR A 165 38.88 -43.20 7.00
C THR A 165 39.93 -44.27 6.67
N PRO A 166 40.70 -44.14 5.57
CA PRO A 166 41.68 -45.14 5.21
C PRO A 166 42.77 -45.25 6.26
N SER A 167 43.27 -46.47 6.46
CA SER A 167 44.50 -46.66 7.25
C SER A 167 45.68 -45.92 6.58
N PRO A 168 46.71 -45.49 7.35
CA PRO A 168 47.86 -44.82 6.76
C PRO A 168 48.56 -45.65 5.67
N ALA A 169 48.55 -46.98 5.77
CA ALA A 169 49.11 -47.87 4.76
C ALA A 169 48.25 -47.85 3.48
N ASN A 170 46.93 -47.98 3.61
CA ASN A 170 46.01 -47.91 2.47
C ASN A 170 46.13 -46.58 1.71
N PHE A 171 46.26 -45.46 2.44
CA PHE A 171 46.49 -44.16 1.80
C PHE A 171 47.80 -44.11 1.00
N LEU A 172 48.89 -44.71 1.50
CA LEU A 172 50.15 -44.76 0.78
C LEU A 172 50.00 -45.57 -0.51
N ASP A 173 49.34 -46.72 -0.44
CA ASP A 173 49.05 -47.58 -1.60
C ASP A 173 48.20 -46.84 -2.63
N TRP A 174 47.13 -46.16 -2.19
CA TRP A 174 46.27 -45.35 -3.06
C TRP A 174 47.06 -44.24 -3.75
N ARG A 175 47.94 -43.56 -3.02
CA ARG A 175 48.77 -42.48 -3.58
C ARG A 175 49.78 -43.00 -4.60
N GLU A 176 50.36 -44.18 -4.37
CA GLU A 176 51.32 -44.81 -5.27
C GLU A 176 50.65 -45.34 -6.54
N GLN A 177 49.43 -45.89 -6.43
CA GLN A 177 48.67 -46.45 -7.54
C GLN A 177 47.71 -45.45 -8.22
N ASN A 178 47.71 -44.19 -7.78
CA ASN A 178 46.82 -43.16 -8.29
C ASN A 178 47.17 -42.79 -9.75
N THR A 179 46.17 -42.88 -10.63
CA THR A 179 46.27 -42.47 -12.05
C THR A 179 45.21 -41.44 -12.45
N VAL A 180 44.29 -41.09 -11.55
CA VAL A 180 43.09 -40.30 -11.85
C VAL A 180 43.18 -38.88 -11.29
N PHE A 181 43.84 -38.68 -10.14
CA PHE A 181 43.98 -37.38 -9.49
C PHE A 181 45.37 -36.78 -9.71
N GLU A 182 45.48 -35.45 -9.80
CA GLU A 182 46.78 -34.75 -9.90
C GLU A 182 47.64 -34.95 -8.64
N GLY A 183 46.99 -35.07 -7.48
CA GLY A 183 47.64 -35.32 -6.20
C GLY A 183 46.65 -35.79 -5.16
N MET A 184 47.17 -36.43 -4.10
CA MET A 184 46.36 -36.94 -3.00
C MET A 184 46.98 -36.55 -1.67
N ALA A 185 46.14 -36.08 -0.74
CA ALA A 185 46.51 -35.73 0.62
C ALA A 185 45.56 -36.42 1.61
N ALA A 186 46.07 -36.77 2.78
CA ALA A 186 45.28 -37.29 3.89
C ALA A 186 45.16 -36.20 4.96
N MET A 187 44.00 -36.14 5.61
CA MET A 187 43.79 -35.33 6.80
C MET A 187 43.23 -36.20 7.92
N ALA A 188 43.72 -35.98 9.13
CA ALA A 188 43.20 -36.66 10.32
C ALA A 188 42.70 -35.64 11.34
N GLN A 189 41.55 -35.93 11.94
CA GLN A 189 41.08 -35.16 13.09
C GLN A 189 42.03 -35.39 14.27
N ARG A 190 42.56 -34.31 14.83
CA ARG A 190 43.51 -34.31 15.94
C ARG A 190 43.08 -33.25 16.93
N SER A 191 43.17 -33.57 18.22
CA SER A 191 43.07 -32.56 19.26
C SER A 191 44.45 -32.03 19.63
N PHE A 192 44.58 -30.73 19.74
CA PHE A 192 45.78 -30.00 20.13
C PHE A 192 45.55 -29.37 21.50
N ASN A 193 46.56 -29.44 22.38
CA ASN A 193 46.53 -28.73 23.65
C ASN A 193 47.35 -27.46 23.50
N LEU A 194 46.68 -26.30 23.58
CA LEU A 194 47.33 -25.00 23.60
C LEU A 194 47.74 -24.68 25.04
N THR A 195 49.03 -24.41 25.23
CA THR A 195 49.62 -24.06 26.53
C THR A 195 50.56 -22.86 26.34
N GLY A 196 50.78 -22.06 27.39
CA GLY A 196 51.77 -20.96 27.38
C GLY A 196 51.30 -19.66 28.05
N VAL A 197 50.00 -19.38 28.08
CA VAL A 197 49.41 -18.27 28.84
C VAL A 197 48.04 -18.71 29.37
N GLY A 198 47.86 -18.73 30.70
CA GLY A 198 46.60 -19.16 31.33
C GLY A 198 46.43 -20.68 31.43
N GLU A 199 45.19 -21.11 31.59
CA GLU A 199 44.82 -22.52 31.71
C GLU A 199 44.96 -23.25 30.37
N PRO A 200 45.40 -24.53 30.35
CA PRO A 200 45.47 -25.32 29.14
C PRO A 200 44.09 -25.45 28.45
N GLU A 201 44.04 -25.12 27.17
CA GLU A 201 42.84 -25.26 26.35
C GLU A 201 43.03 -26.34 25.29
N ARG A 202 42.04 -27.22 25.18
CA ARG A 202 42.01 -28.27 24.17
C ARG A 202 41.20 -27.81 22.96
N TYR A 203 41.84 -27.83 21.81
CA TYR A 203 41.25 -27.46 20.53
C TYR A 203 41.21 -28.66 19.59
N ASP A 204 40.11 -28.83 18.89
CA ASP A 204 40.03 -29.79 17.79
C ASP A 204 40.50 -29.13 16.49
N GLY A 205 41.27 -29.89 15.71
CA GLY A 205 41.76 -29.46 14.41
C GLY A 205 41.96 -30.63 13.47
N ARG A 206 42.50 -30.33 12.28
CA ARG A 206 42.89 -31.33 11.29
C ARG A 206 44.37 -31.15 10.94
N ARG A 207 45.10 -32.26 10.79
CA ARG A 207 46.50 -32.30 10.36
C ARG A 207 46.63 -33.13 9.10
#